data_AF-A0A485B3S7-F1
#
_entry.id   AF-A0A485B3S7-F1
#
_cell.length_a   1.000
_cell.length_b   1.000
_cell.length_c   1.000
_cell.angle_alpha   90.00
_cell.angle_beta   90.00
_cell.angle_gamma   90.00
#
_symmetry.space_group_name_H-M   'P 1'
#
loop_
_entity.id
_entity.type
_entity.pdbx_description
1 polymer ?
#
loop_
_entity_poly.entity_id
_entity_poly.type
_entity_poly.pdbx_seq_one_letter_code
_entity_poly.pdbx_strand_id
1 'polypeptide(L)'
;MQLNTGRYLEAFALMTIVFCGTVQYFTGIVAVLWIPFFMVLIMVVLLMMQSNPQPLRLSTREKLVLVLYLTFIILSLSSTVLQSGVVTTVVGFKNELALSLVMFCMLLGMFRESQLYRLIQLFYWLFYIQFPIAIYQVLFVVPQRVAIRGEDEKWDSVVGTFGGDPMGGGNTAAMGMFCLLIMLLKVSEFKHGICSFKSMSIHIVLAFVLCIIGEVKFVILLSPFLLVLLWIMPGYVSGVSKVSLRSLLIIAAGMVVLIFSAITILAANYSAAFGGDPTKSAFSVFIDSLGYIFDTQLHHG
;
A
#
# COMPACT_ATOMS: atom_id res chain seq x y z
N MET A 1 -12.32 -5.35 31.65
CA MET A 1 -11.67 -6.54 31.06
C MET A 1 -10.49 -6.07 30.22
N GLN A 2 -9.27 -6.56 30.44
CA GLN A 2 -8.13 -6.19 29.58
C GLN A 2 -8.21 -6.98 28.26
N LEU A 3 -8.88 -6.41 27.27
CA LEU A 3 -8.96 -6.98 25.93
C LEU A 3 -7.58 -6.91 25.27
N ASN A 4 -7.12 -8.02 24.68
CA ASN A 4 -5.85 -8.07 23.96
C ASN A 4 -6.00 -7.50 22.54
N THR A 5 -6.23 -6.19 22.47
CA THR A 5 -6.47 -5.44 21.22
C THR A 5 -5.32 -5.58 20.21
N GLY A 6 -4.08 -5.75 20.67
CA GLY A 6 -2.91 -5.91 19.79
C GLY A 6 -2.93 -7.20 18.97
N ARG A 7 -3.31 -8.34 19.57
CA ARG A 7 -3.44 -9.60 18.80
C ARG A 7 -4.59 -9.53 17.79
N TYR A 8 -5.64 -8.79 18.13
CA TYR A 8 -6.75 -8.56 17.20
C TYR A 8 -6.28 -7.80 15.95
N LEU A 9 -5.44 -6.78 16.13
CA LEU A 9 -4.88 -5.99 15.03
C LEU A 9 -3.92 -6.81 14.16
N GLU A 10 -3.07 -7.65 14.76
CA GLU A 10 -2.20 -8.59 14.03
C GLU A 10 -3.03 -9.60 13.22
N ALA A 11 -4.06 -10.19 13.84
CA ALA A 11 -4.99 -11.09 13.17
C ALA A 11 -5.74 -10.39 12.03
N PHE A 12 -6.19 -9.16 12.24
CA PHE A 12 -6.81 -8.34 11.21
C PHE A 12 -5.89 -8.13 10.00
N ALA A 13 -4.62 -7.80 10.23
CA ALA A 13 -3.64 -7.64 9.16
C ALA A 13 -3.40 -8.95 8.39
N LEU A 14 -3.22 -10.07 9.10
CA LEU A 14 -3.06 -11.40 8.48
C LEU A 14 -4.29 -11.82 7.67
N MET A 15 -5.47 -11.66 8.26
CA MET A 15 -6.72 -12.03 7.61
C MET A 15 -6.95 -11.19 6.36
N THR A 16 -6.68 -9.89 6.42
CA THR A 16 -6.92 -8.98 5.29
C THR A 16 -5.88 -9.18 4.18
N ILE A 17 -4.59 -9.16 4.53
CA ILE A 17 -3.50 -9.14 3.55
C ILE A 17 -3.19 -10.53 3.02
N VAL A 18 -3.23 -11.57 3.85
CA VAL A 18 -2.84 -12.92 3.42
C VAL A 18 -4.06 -13.73 3.05
N PHE A 19 -4.98 -13.93 3.99
CA PHE A 19 -6.10 -14.85 3.77
C PHE A 19 -7.06 -14.34 2.71
N CYS A 20 -7.63 -13.14 2.90
CA CYS A 20 -8.62 -12.60 1.98
C CYS A 20 -8.05 -12.40 0.58
N GLY A 21 -6.84 -11.84 0.49
CA GLY A 21 -6.22 -11.59 -0.81
C GLY A 21 -5.83 -12.89 -1.54
N THR A 22 -5.22 -13.88 -0.89
CA THR A 22 -4.93 -15.16 -1.56
C THR A 22 -6.19 -15.92 -1.95
N VAL A 23 -7.20 -15.98 -1.09
CA VAL A 23 -8.48 -16.64 -1.41
C VAL A 23 -9.16 -15.93 -2.58
N GLN A 24 -9.26 -14.60 -2.56
CA GLN A 24 -9.83 -13.86 -3.67
C GLN A 24 -9.08 -14.14 -4.98
N TYR A 25 -7.74 -14.13 -4.94
CA TYR A 25 -6.91 -14.35 -6.11
C TYR A 25 -7.06 -15.75 -6.71
N PHE A 26 -7.03 -16.80 -5.90
CA PHE A 26 -7.08 -18.16 -6.43
C PHE A 26 -8.49 -18.69 -6.69
N THR A 27 -9.50 -18.17 -6.00
CA THR A 27 -10.88 -18.70 -6.09
C THR A 27 -11.87 -17.76 -6.78
N GLY A 28 -11.53 -16.48 -6.95
CA GLY A 28 -12.44 -15.44 -7.44
C GLY A 28 -13.56 -15.06 -6.45
N ILE A 29 -13.58 -15.63 -5.24
CA ILE A 29 -14.66 -15.40 -4.27
C ILE A 29 -14.48 -14.03 -3.60
N VAL A 30 -15.12 -13.00 -4.17
CA VAL A 30 -15.11 -11.62 -3.64
C VAL A 30 -15.79 -11.51 -2.26
N ALA A 31 -16.64 -12.47 -1.90
CA ALA A 31 -17.33 -12.49 -0.61
C ALA A 31 -16.38 -12.54 0.59
N VAL A 32 -15.14 -13.03 0.42
CA VAL A 32 -14.15 -13.07 1.49
C VAL A 32 -13.79 -11.66 2.03
N LEU A 33 -13.94 -10.62 1.19
CA LEU A 33 -13.69 -9.22 1.57
C LEU A 33 -14.70 -8.64 2.58
N TRP A 34 -15.75 -9.38 2.93
CA TRP A 34 -16.62 -9.02 4.06
C TRP A 34 -15.95 -9.30 5.42
N ILE A 35 -14.98 -10.20 5.48
CA ILE A 35 -14.31 -10.53 6.74
C ILE A 35 -13.57 -9.32 7.33
N PRO A 36 -12.69 -8.60 6.59
CA PRO A 36 -12.02 -7.41 7.11
C PRO A 36 -13.02 -6.34 7.57
N PHE A 37 -14.11 -6.15 6.82
CA PHE A 37 -15.17 -5.21 7.18
C PHE A 37 -15.77 -5.51 8.56
N PHE A 38 -16.23 -6.75 8.79
CA PHE A 38 -16.79 -7.13 10.08
C PHE A 38 -15.75 -7.07 11.20
N MET A 39 -14.48 -7.39 10.91
CA MET A 39 -13.42 -7.28 11.90
C MET A 39 -13.22 -5.81 12.34
N VAL A 40 -13.27 -4.85 11.43
CA VAL A 40 -13.15 -3.43 11.82
C VAL A 40 -14.37 -2.97 12.63
N LEU A 41 -15.58 -3.40 12.28
CA LEU A 41 -16.77 -3.08 13.09
C LEU A 41 -16.66 -3.63 14.52
N ILE A 42 -16.21 -4.88 14.66
CA ILE A 42 -15.93 -5.47 15.97
C ILE A 42 -14.87 -4.64 16.70
N MET A 43 -13.83 -4.17 15.99
CA MET A 43 -12.79 -3.33 16.59
C MET A 43 -13.33 -2.02 17.15
N VAL A 44 -14.27 -1.37 16.46
CA VAL A 44 -14.96 -0.16 16.95
C VAL A 44 -15.80 -0.47 18.19
N VAL A 45 -16.51 -1.61 18.21
CA VAL A 45 -17.26 -2.05 19.40
C VAL A 45 -16.32 -2.32 20.57
N LEU A 46 -15.20 -2.99 20.33
CA LEU A 46 -14.18 -3.27 21.35
C LEU A 46 -13.57 -1.99 21.91
N LEU A 47 -13.37 -0.96 21.07
CA LEU A 47 -12.95 0.36 21.52
C LEU A 47 -13.97 0.97 22.50
N MET A 48 -15.28 0.89 22.21
CA MET A 48 -16.32 1.40 23.12
C MET A 48 -16.38 0.62 24.45
N MET A 49 -16.08 -0.67 24.41
CA MET A 49 -16.04 -1.53 25.61
C MET A 49 -14.75 -1.41 26.41
N GLN A 50 -13.71 -0.80 25.83
CA GLN A 50 -12.40 -0.67 26.47
C GLN A 50 -12.46 0.36 27.60
N SER A 51 -12.45 -0.14 28.85
CA SER A 51 -12.26 0.71 30.02
C SER A 51 -10.78 1.07 30.13
N ASN A 52 -10.36 2.17 29.50
CA ASN A 52 -9.01 2.70 29.65
C ASN A 52 -8.86 3.36 31.03
N PRO A 53 -7.93 2.89 31.89
CA PRO A 53 -7.72 3.48 33.21
C PRO A 53 -7.03 4.86 33.16
N GLN A 54 -6.50 5.25 31.99
CA GLN A 54 -5.92 6.58 31.77
C GLN A 54 -6.86 7.42 30.91
N PRO A 55 -7.18 8.67 31.29
CA PRO A 55 -8.00 9.55 30.49
C PRO A 55 -7.30 9.84 29.16
N LEU A 56 -7.99 9.64 28.04
CA LEU A 56 -7.50 9.96 26.72
C LEU A 56 -7.27 11.48 26.63
N ARG A 57 -6.01 11.92 26.62
CA ARG A 57 -5.65 13.33 26.49
C ARG A 57 -5.26 13.63 25.05
N LEU A 58 -6.28 13.93 24.23
CA LEU A 58 -6.06 14.39 22.86
C LEU A 58 -5.51 15.84 22.88
N SER A 59 -4.43 16.05 22.15
CA SER A 59 -3.91 17.38 21.81
C SER A 59 -4.89 18.15 20.92
N THR A 60 -4.74 19.47 20.84
CA THR A 60 -5.58 20.33 19.97
C THR A 60 -5.53 19.90 18.51
N ARG A 61 -4.36 19.45 18.03
CA ARG A 61 -4.18 18.95 16.66
C ARG A 61 -4.95 17.65 16.43
N GLU A 62 -4.86 16.69 17.37
CA GLU A 62 -5.59 15.43 17.28
C GLU A 62 -7.10 15.64 17.35
N LYS A 63 -7.57 16.58 18.19
CA LYS A 63 -8.99 16.97 18.22
C LYS A 63 -9.44 17.55 16.88
N LEU A 64 -8.64 18.43 16.27
CA LEU A 64 -8.96 18.99 14.95
C LEU A 64 -9.05 17.88 13.89
N VAL A 65 -8.06 16.98 13.85
CA VAL A 65 -8.07 15.84 12.93
C VAL A 65 -9.30 14.96 13.15
N LEU A 66 -9.66 14.67 14.40
CA LEU A 66 -10.83 13.90 14.76
C LEU A 66 -12.13 14.56 14.26
N VAL A 67 -12.29 15.87 14.49
CA VAL A 67 -13.46 16.61 14.02
C VAL A 67 -13.53 16.59 12.50
N LEU A 68 -12.43 16.91 11.80
CA LEU A 68 -12.39 16.89 10.34
C LEU A 68 -12.71 15.50 9.77
N TYR A 69 -12.19 14.45 10.38
CA TYR A 69 -12.45 13.08 9.98
C TYR A 69 -13.92 12.68 10.19
N LEU A 70 -14.53 13.04 11.33
CA LEU A 70 -15.95 12.80 11.57
C LEU A 70 -16.85 13.60 10.63
N THR A 71 -16.52 14.88 10.38
CA THR A 71 -17.23 15.70 9.39
C THR A 71 -17.11 15.08 8.00
N PHE A 72 -15.94 14.59 7.61
CA PHE A 72 -15.75 13.90 6.34
C PHE A 72 -16.62 12.65 6.23
N ILE A 73 -16.67 11.79 7.26
CA ILE A 73 -17.54 10.60 7.26
C ILE A 73 -19.01 11.00 7.11
N ILE A 74 -19.48 11.95 7.92
CA ILE A 74 -20.88 12.38 7.90
C ILE A 74 -21.21 12.96 6.52
N LEU A 75 -20.38 13.85 5.99
CA LEU A 75 -20.60 14.49 4.69
C LEU A 75 -20.58 13.45 3.56
N SER A 76 -19.62 12.52 3.57
CA SER A 76 -19.53 11.46 2.57
C SER A 76 -20.76 10.57 2.60
N LEU A 77 -21.16 10.08 3.77
CA LEU A 77 -22.34 9.23 3.91
C LEU A 77 -23.62 9.98 3.52
N SER A 78 -23.84 11.20 4.02
CA SER A 78 -25.02 11.99 3.68
C SER A 78 -25.08 12.30 2.18
N SER A 79 -23.95 12.67 1.57
CA SER A 79 -23.88 12.95 0.13
C SER A 79 -24.21 11.70 -0.69
N THR A 80 -23.64 10.54 -0.37
CA THR A 80 -23.88 9.30 -1.11
C THR A 80 -25.32 8.81 -0.94
N VAL A 81 -25.90 8.91 0.27
CA VAL A 81 -27.30 8.54 0.51
C VAL A 81 -28.24 9.41 -0.33
N LEU A 82 -28.00 10.72 -0.35
CA LEU A 82 -28.85 11.67 -1.08
C LEU A 82 -28.72 11.54 -2.59
N GLN A 83 -27.55 11.20 -3.11
CA GLN A 83 -27.30 11.12 -4.56
C GLN A 83 -27.54 9.74 -5.16
N SER A 84 -27.14 8.67 -4.45
CA SER A 84 -27.03 7.32 -5.03
C SER A 84 -27.86 6.28 -4.28
N GLY A 85 -28.50 6.66 -3.17
CA GLY A 85 -29.36 5.79 -2.37
C GLY A 85 -28.63 4.95 -1.31
N VAL A 86 -29.40 4.17 -0.57
CA VAL A 86 -28.91 3.46 0.64
C VAL A 86 -28.00 2.28 0.28
N VAL A 87 -28.33 1.51 -0.77
CA VAL A 87 -27.58 0.30 -1.14
C VAL A 87 -26.14 0.66 -1.55
N THR A 88 -25.99 1.67 -2.40
CA THR A 88 -24.68 2.17 -2.85
C THR A 88 -23.88 2.76 -1.68
N THR A 89 -24.55 3.43 -0.74
CA THR A 89 -23.92 3.93 0.49
C THR A 89 -23.35 2.79 1.32
N VAL A 90 -24.09 1.69 1.51
CA VAL A 90 -23.60 0.53 2.28
C VAL A 90 -22.39 -0.10 1.61
N VAL A 91 -22.42 -0.25 0.27
CA VAL A 91 -21.29 -0.79 -0.49
C VAL A 91 -20.07 0.14 -0.42
N GLY A 92 -20.25 1.46 -0.59
CA GLY A 92 -19.19 2.44 -0.46
C GLY A 92 -18.62 2.50 0.96
N PHE A 93 -19.48 2.42 1.98
CA PHE A 93 -19.04 2.34 3.36
C PHE A 93 -18.19 1.10 3.62
N LYS A 94 -18.63 -0.07 3.13
CA LYS A 94 -17.89 -1.33 3.27
C LYS A 94 -16.49 -1.24 2.64
N ASN A 95 -16.41 -0.75 1.41
CA ASN A 95 -15.18 -0.83 0.63
C ASN A 95 -14.17 0.28 0.96
N GLU A 96 -14.64 1.50 1.28
CA GLU A 96 -13.77 2.67 1.41
C GLU A 96 -13.67 3.18 2.85
N LEU A 97 -14.81 3.43 3.50
CA LEU A 97 -14.83 4.13 4.80
C LEU A 97 -14.56 3.20 5.98
N ALA A 98 -15.08 1.98 5.95
CA ALA A 98 -15.00 1.08 7.10
C ALA A 98 -13.55 0.74 7.46
N LEU A 99 -12.69 0.44 6.48
CA LEU A 99 -11.27 0.16 6.73
C LEU A 99 -10.54 1.37 7.33
N SER A 100 -10.94 2.59 6.98
CA SER A 100 -10.35 3.81 7.56
C SER A 100 -10.62 3.95 9.07
N LEU A 101 -11.66 3.30 9.61
CA LEU A 101 -11.96 3.31 11.05
C LEU A 101 -10.86 2.66 11.89
N VAL A 102 -9.97 1.86 11.27
CA VAL A 102 -8.75 1.38 11.95
C VAL A 102 -7.90 2.55 12.42
N MET A 103 -7.75 3.58 11.58
CA MET A 103 -6.99 4.79 11.92
C MET A 103 -7.69 5.60 13.01
N PHE A 104 -9.03 5.62 13.01
CA PHE A 104 -9.83 6.21 14.08
C PHE A 104 -9.60 5.51 15.43
N CYS A 105 -9.61 4.17 15.44
CA CYS A 105 -9.28 3.39 16.63
C CYS A 105 -7.85 3.64 17.13
N MET A 106 -6.88 3.76 16.20
CA MET A 106 -5.50 4.12 16.53
C MET A 106 -5.41 5.52 17.17
N LEU A 107 -6.08 6.53 16.59
CA LEU A 107 -6.11 7.90 17.09
C LEU A 107 -6.70 8.00 18.50
N LEU A 108 -7.69 7.16 18.81
CA LEU A 108 -8.32 7.09 20.13
C LEU A 108 -7.54 6.20 21.13
N GLY A 109 -6.28 5.87 20.83
CA GLY A 109 -5.39 5.19 21.77
C GLY A 109 -5.79 3.75 22.08
N MET A 110 -6.51 3.07 21.18
CA MET A 110 -6.89 1.66 21.35
C MET A 110 -5.66 0.75 21.46
N PHE A 111 -4.59 1.12 20.75
CA PHE A 111 -3.36 0.33 20.66
C PHE A 111 -2.20 1.00 21.38
N ARG A 112 -1.40 0.19 22.08
CA ARG A 112 -0.14 0.62 22.70
C ARG A 112 0.99 0.61 21.69
N GLU A 113 2.03 1.40 21.95
CA GLU A 113 3.26 1.42 21.12
C GLU A 113 3.87 0.03 20.93
N SER A 114 3.87 -0.81 21.97
CA SER A 114 4.38 -2.19 21.88
C SER A 114 3.55 -3.08 20.95
N GLN A 115 2.26 -2.82 20.80
CA GLN A 115 1.38 -3.54 19.88
C GLN A 115 1.59 -3.07 18.44
N LEU A 116 1.75 -1.75 18.24
CA LEU A 116 2.11 -1.17 16.94
C LEU A 116 3.48 -1.67 16.47
N TYR A 117 4.45 -1.78 17.37
CA TYR A 117 5.76 -2.35 17.06
C TYR A 117 5.67 -3.79 16.53
N ARG A 118 4.86 -4.65 17.18
CA ARG A 118 4.65 -6.02 16.69
C ARG A 118 3.92 -6.05 15.34
N LEU A 119 2.96 -5.15 15.11
CA LEU A 119 2.33 -5.00 13.79
C LEU A 119 3.36 -4.61 12.72
N ILE A 120 4.27 -3.68 13.02
CA ILE A 120 5.35 -3.29 12.09
C ILE A 120 6.27 -4.48 11.81
N GLN A 121 6.65 -5.25 12.83
CA GLN A 121 7.42 -6.49 12.64
C GLN A 121 6.67 -7.50 11.75
N LEU A 122 5.37 -7.64 11.94
CA LEU A 122 4.51 -8.47 11.10
C LEU A 122 4.49 -7.97 9.65
N PHE A 123 4.43 -6.66 9.41
CA PHE A 123 4.52 -6.10 8.07
C PHE A 123 5.84 -6.43 7.38
N TYR A 124 6.96 -6.47 8.10
CA TYR A 124 8.22 -6.93 7.51
C TYR A 124 8.16 -8.41 7.11
N TRP A 125 7.58 -9.28 7.93
CA TRP A 125 7.36 -10.67 7.55
C TRP A 125 6.46 -10.81 6.32
N LEU A 126 5.35 -10.06 6.29
CA LEU A 126 4.44 -10.03 5.15
C LEU A 126 5.13 -9.54 3.87
N PHE A 127 6.02 -8.55 3.99
CA PHE A 127 6.85 -8.07 2.90
C PHE A 127 7.76 -9.16 2.34
N TYR A 128 8.44 -9.93 3.20
CA TYR A 128 9.27 -11.05 2.74
C TYR A 128 8.45 -12.17 2.08
N ILE A 129 7.23 -12.44 2.56
CA ILE A 129 6.32 -13.43 1.96
C ILE A 129 5.85 -13.01 0.56
N GLN A 130 5.85 -11.71 0.23
CA GLN A 130 5.47 -11.27 -1.12
C GLN A 130 6.41 -11.83 -2.19
N PHE A 131 7.70 -12.00 -1.91
CA PHE A 131 8.69 -12.47 -2.89
C PHE A 131 8.39 -13.87 -3.46
N PRO A 132 8.27 -14.94 -2.65
CA PRO A 132 7.98 -16.27 -3.19
C PRO A 132 6.65 -16.31 -3.96
N ILE A 133 5.66 -15.54 -3.53
CA ILE A 133 4.34 -15.50 -4.18
C ILE A 133 4.41 -14.72 -5.50
N ALA A 134 5.07 -13.58 -5.52
CA ALA A 134 5.28 -12.80 -6.74
C ALA A 134 6.09 -13.61 -7.77
N ILE A 135 7.13 -14.33 -7.33
CA ILE A 135 7.90 -15.24 -8.20
C ILE A 135 6.99 -16.33 -8.78
N TYR A 136 6.15 -16.96 -7.95
CA TYR A 136 5.18 -17.94 -8.43
C TYR A 136 4.21 -17.34 -9.48
N GLN A 137 3.67 -16.16 -9.22
CA GLN A 137 2.77 -15.47 -10.14
C GLN A 137 3.47 -15.13 -11.47
N VAL A 138 4.73 -14.68 -11.43
CA VAL A 138 5.53 -14.40 -12.63
C VAL A 138 5.84 -15.68 -13.42
N LEU A 139 6.16 -16.79 -12.76
CA LEU A 139 6.57 -18.01 -13.43
C LEU A 139 5.41 -18.84 -13.99
N PHE A 140 4.26 -18.83 -13.31
CA PHE A 140 3.13 -19.71 -13.67
C PHE A 140 1.90 -18.94 -14.16
N VAL A 141 1.52 -17.85 -13.50
CA VAL A 141 0.28 -17.13 -13.82
C VAL A 141 0.45 -16.23 -15.03
N VAL A 142 1.55 -15.47 -15.09
CA VAL A 142 1.83 -14.57 -16.21
C VAL A 142 1.87 -15.32 -17.56
N PRO A 143 2.60 -16.45 -17.71
CA PRO A 143 2.60 -17.17 -18.99
C PRO A 143 1.25 -17.77 -19.35
N GLN A 144 0.47 -18.25 -18.37
CA GLN A 144 -0.88 -18.76 -18.59
C GLN A 144 -1.80 -17.65 -19.12
N ARG A 145 -1.74 -16.45 -18.54
CA ARG A 145 -2.54 -15.31 -19.00
C ARG A 145 -2.16 -14.89 -20.42
N VAL A 146 -0.85 -14.79 -20.70
CA VAL A 146 -0.35 -14.46 -22.04
C VAL A 146 -0.81 -15.47 -23.08
N ALA A 147 -0.78 -16.77 -22.75
CA ALA A 147 -1.23 -17.82 -23.66
C ALA A 147 -2.73 -17.76 -24.01
N ILE A 148 -3.56 -17.23 -23.09
CA ILE A 148 -5.02 -17.20 -23.25
C ILE A 148 -5.49 -15.86 -23.84
N ARG A 149 -4.90 -14.74 -23.41
CA ARG A 149 -5.39 -13.38 -23.73
C ARG A 149 -4.44 -12.54 -24.59
N GLY A 150 -3.27 -13.06 -24.94
CA GLY A 150 -2.25 -12.34 -25.70
C GLY A 150 -1.28 -11.53 -24.83
N GLU A 151 -0.20 -11.03 -25.44
CA GLU A 151 0.86 -10.31 -24.72
C GLU A 151 0.38 -8.96 -24.15
N ASP A 152 -0.64 -8.38 -24.76
CA ASP A 152 -1.24 -7.08 -24.40
C ASP A 152 -1.91 -7.11 -23.02
N GLU A 153 -2.29 -8.28 -22.53
CA GLU A 153 -2.94 -8.50 -21.23
C GLU A 153 -2.01 -9.13 -20.17
N LYS A 154 -0.70 -9.20 -20.42
CA LYS A 154 0.28 -9.71 -19.42
C LYS A 154 0.19 -8.96 -18.07
N TRP A 155 -0.20 -7.70 -18.17
CA TRP A 155 -0.05 -6.66 -17.16
C TRP A 155 -1.10 -6.79 -16.04
N ASP A 156 -0.71 -6.45 -14.80
CA ASP A 156 -1.55 -6.46 -13.59
C ASP A 156 -1.92 -7.84 -12.99
N SER A 157 -1.25 -8.92 -13.40
CA SER A 157 -1.49 -10.26 -12.82
C SER A 157 -0.68 -10.56 -11.55
N VAL A 158 0.35 -9.75 -11.23
CA VAL A 158 1.28 -10.00 -10.13
C VAL A 158 0.99 -9.09 -8.94
N VAL A 159 0.26 -9.62 -7.96
CA VAL A 159 -0.30 -8.88 -6.82
C VAL A 159 0.29 -9.27 -5.47
N GLY A 160 1.18 -10.27 -5.45
CA GLY A 160 1.62 -10.91 -4.22
C GLY A 160 0.41 -11.51 -3.48
N THR A 161 0.25 -11.16 -2.20
CA THR A 161 -0.91 -11.59 -1.40
C THR A 161 -2.12 -10.66 -1.49
N PHE A 162 -2.05 -9.51 -2.17
CA PHE A 162 -3.04 -8.42 -2.03
C PHE A 162 -4.39 -8.64 -2.74
N GLY A 163 -4.63 -9.82 -3.30
CA GLY A 163 -5.87 -10.17 -3.98
C GLY A 163 -5.98 -9.60 -5.38
N GLY A 164 -6.99 -10.07 -6.11
CA GLY A 164 -7.19 -9.75 -7.51
C GLY A 164 -7.90 -10.87 -8.24
N ASP A 165 -7.98 -10.76 -9.55
CA ASP A 165 -8.33 -11.83 -10.46
C ASP A 165 -7.10 -12.10 -11.37
N PRO A 166 -6.52 -13.30 -11.33
CA PRO A 166 -5.41 -13.68 -12.20
C PRO A 166 -5.65 -13.35 -13.67
N MET A 167 -6.91 -13.45 -14.11
CA MET A 167 -7.32 -13.23 -15.50
C MET A 167 -7.95 -11.85 -15.71
N GLY A 168 -8.53 -11.22 -14.69
CA GLY A 168 -9.27 -9.96 -14.80
C GLY A 168 -8.50 -8.69 -14.40
N GLY A 169 -7.36 -8.83 -13.73
CA GLY A 169 -6.59 -7.71 -13.16
C GLY A 169 -6.50 -7.79 -11.64
N GLY A 170 -5.49 -7.14 -11.10
CA GLY A 170 -4.96 -7.40 -9.78
C GLY A 170 -5.00 -6.19 -8.85
N ASN A 171 -4.96 -6.42 -7.54
CA ASN A 171 -4.74 -5.33 -6.59
C ASN A 171 -3.25 -4.96 -6.47
N THR A 172 -2.58 -4.84 -7.61
CA THR A 172 -1.14 -4.60 -7.70
C THR A 172 -0.78 -3.22 -7.17
N ALA A 173 -1.71 -2.26 -7.29
CA ALA A 173 -1.60 -0.95 -6.68
C ALA A 173 -1.53 -1.01 -5.14
N ALA A 174 -2.32 -1.87 -4.47
CA ALA A 174 -2.24 -2.04 -3.03
C ALA A 174 -0.91 -2.67 -2.60
N MET A 175 -0.41 -3.67 -3.34
CA MET A 175 0.94 -4.23 -3.11
C MET A 175 2.01 -3.13 -3.20
N GLY A 176 1.92 -2.25 -4.20
CA GLY A 176 2.84 -1.13 -4.35
C GLY A 176 2.74 -0.12 -3.21
N MET A 177 1.52 0.24 -2.78
CA MET A 177 1.32 1.11 -1.61
C MET A 177 1.87 0.49 -0.33
N PHE A 178 1.77 -0.83 -0.19
CA PHE A 178 2.40 -1.55 0.90
C PHE A 178 3.93 -1.51 0.82
N CYS A 179 4.52 -1.71 -0.38
CA CYS A 179 5.96 -1.54 -0.59
C CYS A 179 6.42 -0.12 -0.22
N LEU A 180 5.65 0.90 -0.59
CA LEU A 180 5.89 2.29 -0.20
C LEU A 180 5.83 2.49 1.32
N LEU A 181 4.86 1.89 2.01
CA LEU A 181 4.80 1.90 3.46
C LEU A 181 6.07 1.31 4.08
N ILE A 182 6.56 0.16 3.60
CA ILE A 182 7.79 -0.46 4.09
C ILE A 182 9.01 0.45 3.88
N MET A 183 9.11 1.11 2.71
CA MET A 183 10.17 2.08 2.44
C MET A 183 10.13 3.25 3.44
N LEU A 184 8.96 3.83 3.69
CA LEU A 184 8.77 4.92 4.63
C LEU A 184 9.09 4.50 6.07
N LEU A 185 8.64 3.31 6.49
CA LEU A 185 8.96 2.77 7.81
C LEU A 185 10.48 2.61 8.00
N LYS A 186 11.19 2.08 7.00
CA LYS A 186 12.65 1.87 7.07
C LYS A 186 13.44 3.17 7.07
N VAL A 187 13.03 4.18 6.30
CA VAL A 187 13.62 5.52 6.37
C VAL A 187 13.35 6.17 7.73
N SER A 188 12.15 6.01 8.28
CA SER A 188 11.81 6.50 9.62
C SER A 188 12.67 5.83 10.70
N GLU A 189 12.82 4.50 10.67
CA GLU A 189 13.67 3.77 11.61
C GLU A 189 15.14 4.17 11.51
N PHE A 190 15.66 4.34 10.29
CA PHE A 190 17.03 4.79 10.07
C PHE A 190 17.24 6.21 10.59
N LYS A 191 16.30 7.11 10.30
CA LYS A 191 16.32 8.48 10.80
C LYS A 191 16.36 8.54 12.32
N HIS A 192 15.62 7.66 13.02
CA HIS A 192 15.62 7.61 14.49
C HIS A 192 16.74 6.73 15.08
N GLY A 193 17.68 6.24 14.28
CA GLY A 193 18.83 5.46 14.75
C GLY A 193 18.51 4.02 15.17
N ILE A 194 17.33 3.51 14.83
CA ILE A 194 16.88 2.15 15.16
C ILE A 194 17.45 1.13 14.16
N CYS A 195 17.58 1.54 12.90
CA CYS A 195 17.96 0.67 11.79
C CYS A 195 19.31 1.11 11.20
N SER A 196 20.09 0.14 10.69
CA SER A 196 21.34 0.42 9.96
C SER A 196 21.07 0.86 8.52
N PHE A 197 21.99 1.62 7.92
CA PHE A 197 21.91 2.03 6.51
C PHE A 197 21.77 0.81 5.58
N LYS A 198 22.51 -0.27 5.84
CA LYS A 198 22.44 -1.50 5.04
C LYS A 198 21.03 -2.08 5.01
N SER A 199 20.40 -2.20 6.17
CA SER A 199 19.03 -2.71 6.27
C SER A 199 18.05 -1.79 5.54
N MET A 200 18.13 -0.48 5.75
CA MET A 200 17.29 0.48 5.03
C MET A 200 17.44 0.35 3.51
N SER A 201 18.67 0.37 2.99
CA SER A 201 18.93 0.27 1.55
C SER A 201 18.44 -1.04 0.95
N ILE A 202 18.65 -2.17 1.64
CA ILE A 202 18.16 -3.48 1.17
C ILE A 202 16.65 -3.47 1.03
N HIS A 203 15.91 -2.98 2.03
CA HIS A 203 14.44 -2.97 1.97
C HIS A 203 13.92 -2.02 0.88
N ILE A 204 14.56 -0.87 0.66
CA ILE A 204 14.20 0.05 -0.43
C ILE A 204 14.41 -0.61 -1.79
N VAL A 205 15.58 -1.22 -2.02
CA VAL A 205 15.88 -1.92 -3.28
C VAL A 205 14.93 -3.08 -3.51
N LEU A 206 14.70 -3.90 -2.49
CA LEU A 206 13.76 -5.03 -2.55
C LEU A 206 12.32 -4.56 -2.83
N ALA A 207 11.88 -3.45 -2.22
CA ALA A 207 10.56 -2.89 -2.47
C ALA A 207 10.43 -2.37 -3.91
N PHE A 208 11.47 -1.73 -4.45
CA PHE A 208 11.53 -1.34 -5.86
C PHE A 208 11.47 -2.53 -6.80
N VAL A 209 12.18 -3.62 -6.49
CA VAL A 209 12.14 -4.87 -7.27
C VAL A 209 10.72 -5.43 -7.32
N LEU A 210 10.00 -5.47 -6.19
CA LEU A 210 8.59 -5.88 -6.18
C LEU A 210 7.69 -4.95 -6.99
N CYS A 211 7.90 -3.62 -6.90
CA CYS A 211 7.15 -2.66 -7.72
C CYS A 211 7.44 -2.82 -9.21
N ILE A 212 8.66 -3.19 -9.62
CA ILE A 212 9.01 -3.46 -11.01
C ILE A 212 8.36 -4.77 -11.47
N ILE A 213 8.42 -5.81 -10.65
CA ILE A 213 7.79 -7.11 -10.92
C ILE A 213 6.27 -6.98 -11.07
N GLY A 214 5.62 -6.22 -10.18
CA GLY A 214 4.20 -5.88 -10.28
C GLY A 214 3.89 -4.74 -11.25
N GLU A 215 4.88 -4.16 -11.92
CA GLU A 215 4.69 -3.04 -12.84
C GLU A 215 3.98 -1.81 -12.22
N VAL A 216 4.17 -1.54 -10.93
CA VAL A 216 3.53 -0.43 -10.20
C VAL A 216 4.24 0.90 -10.47
N LYS A 217 4.03 1.46 -11.66
CA LYS A 217 4.68 2.70 -12.15
C LYS A 217 4.45 3.89 -11.23
N PHE A 218 3.24 4.07 -10.69
CA PHE A 218 2.92 5.24 -9.88
C PHE A 218 3.72 5.28 -8.58
N VAL A 219 3.99 4.13 -7.94
CA VAL A 219 4.78 4.06 -6.69
C VAL A 219 6.24 4.39 -6.97
N ILE A 220 6.77 3.93 -8.11
CA ILE A 220 8.12 4.27 -8.56
C ILE A 220 8.27 5.79 -8.67
N LEU A 221 7.26 6.48 -9.20
CA LEU A 221 7.25 7.94 -9.34
C LEU A 221 6.97 8.69 -8.04
N LEU A 222 6.11 8.16 -7.16
CA LEU A 222 5.67 8.82 -5.92
C LEU A 222 6.66 8.64 -4.76
N SER A 223 7.34 7.49 -4.69
CA SER A 223 8.25 7.14 -3.60
C SER A 223 9.36 8.17 -3.33
N PRO A 224 10.03 8.82 -4.33
CA PRO A 224 11.08 9.80 -4.07
C PRO A 224 10.57 10.99 -3.29
N PHE A 225 9.39 11.49 -3.68
CA PHE A 225 8.78 12.65 -3.04
C PHE A 225 8.46 12.36 -1.58
N LEU A 226 7.85 11.21 -1.29
CA LEU A 226 7.46 10.85 0.07
C LEU A 226 8.65 10.50 0.97
N LEU A 227 9.70 9.87 0.43
CA LEU A 227 10.92 9.58 1.19
C LEU A 227 11.67 10.87 1.55
N VAL A 228 11.75 11.83 0.62
CA VAL A 228 12.31 13.17 0.88
C VAL A 228 11.46 13.93 1.88
N LEU A 229 10.13 13.93 1.72
CA LEU A 229 9.21 14.58 2.63
C LEU A 229 9.38 14.05 4.07
N LEU A 230 9.39 12.72 4.23
CA LEU A 230 9.61 12.08 5.53
C LEU A 230 10.96 12.45 6.15
N TRP A 231 11.99 12.57 5.32
CA TRP A 231 13.31 13.00 5.78
C TRP A 231 13.29 14.45 6.29
N ILE A 232 12.55 15.34 5.64
CA ILE A 232 12.43 16.76 6.00
C ILE A 232 11.55 16.95 7.25
N MET A 233 10.48 16.16 7.42
CA MET A 233 9.54 16.32 8.54
C MET A 233 10.27 16.23 9.89
N PRO A 234 10.01 17.11 10.87
CA PRO A 234 10.67 17.04 12.17
C PRO A 234 10.36 15.70 12.85
N GLY A 235 11.40 15.00 13.31
CA GLY A 235 11.23 13.82 14.13
C GLY A 235 10.61 14.20 15.49
N TYR A 236 9.79 13.31 16.05
CA TYR A 236 9.19 13.51 17.37
C TYR A 236 10.25 13.59 18.48
N VAL A 237 11.41 12.96 18.26
CA VAL A 237 12.59 13.07 19.10
C VAL A 237 13.36 14.33 18.74
N SER A 238 13.35 15.31 19.66
CA SER A 238 14.14 16.53 19.55
C SER A 238 15.63 16.18 19.44
N GLY A 239 16.32 16.74 18.44
CA GLY A 239 17.77 16.61 18.27
C GLY A 239 18.26 15.71 17.13
N VAL A 240 17.39 14.93 16.48
CA VAL A 240 17.79 14.01 15.39
C VAL A 240 17.68 14.64 14.00
N SER A 241 17.02 15.80 13.88
CA SER A 241 16.88 16.53 12.63
C SER A 241 18.09 17.45 12.38
N LYS A 242 19.21 16.88 11.92
CA LYS A 242 20.15 17.66 11.11
C LYS A 242 19.93 17.29 9.66
N VAL A 243 18.84 17.83 9.10
CA VAL A 243 18.60 17.79 7.65
C VAL A 243 19.77 18.51 6.98
N SER A 244 20.75 17.75 6.51
CA SER A 244 21.88 18.29 5.78
C SER A 244 21.57 18.27 4.29
N LEU A 245 21.97 19.33 3.58
CA LEU A 245 21.87 19.38 2.11
C LEU A 245 22.55 18.16 1.47
N ARG A 246 23.67 17.69 2.05
CA ARG A 246 24.37 16.49 1.60
C ARG A 246 23.49 15.24 1.69
N SER A 247 22.75 15.04 2.78
CA SER A 247 21.83 13.92 2.94
C SER A 247 20.69 13.98 1.93
N LEU A 248 20.13 15.17 1.69
CA LEU A 248 19.08 15.37 0.68
C LEU A 248 19.58 15.08 -0.72
N LEU A 249 20.79 15.52 -1.07
CA LEU A 249 21.42 15.23 -2.36
C LEU A 249 21.70 13.73 -2.55
N ILE A 250 22.12 13.02 -1.50
CA ILE A 250 22.32 11.57 -1.56
C ILE A 250 20.99 10.83 -1.78
N ILE A 251 19.93 11.23 -1.06
CA ILE A 251 18.59 10.67 -1.28
C ILE A 251 18.14 10.94 -2.72
N ALA A 252 18.25 12.19 -3.19
CA ALA A 252 17.88 12.56 -4.55
C ALA A 252 18.66 11.76 -5.60
N ALA A 253 19.99 11.66 -5.47
CA ALA A 253 20.82 10.89 -6.39
C ALA A 253 20.48 9.40 -6.38
N GLY A 254 20.29 8.80 -5.20
CA GLY A 254 19.88 7.41 -5.06
C GLY A 254 18.52 7.13 -5.71
N MET A 255 17.56 8.04 -5.52
CA MET A 255 16.24 7.91 -6.14
C MET A 255 16.30 8.09 -7.66
N VAL A 256 17.10 9.01 -8.18
CA VAL A 256 17.28 9.17 -9.64
C VAL A 256 17.82 7.89 -10.25
N VAL A 257 18.83 7.26 -9.62
CA VAL A 257 19.37 5.97 -10.08
C VAL A 257 18.29 4.88 -10.05
N LEU A 258 17.53 4.77 -8.96
CA LEU A 258 16.46 3.76 -8.83
C LEU A 258 15.36 3.97 -9.87
N ILE A 259 14.87 5.20 -10.05
CA ILE A 259 13.86 5.53 -11.04
C ILE A 259 14.38 5.25 -12.45
N PHE A 260 15.59 5.68 -12.78
CA PHE A 260 16.17 5.46 -14.10
C PHE A 260 16.34 3.96 -14.39
N SER A 261 16.80 3.19 -13.41
CA SER A 261 16.89 1.73 -13.51
C SER A 261 15.52 1.07 -13.70
N ALA A 262 14.51 1.53 -12.96
CA ALA A 262 13.15 1.01 -13.09
C ALA A 262 12.57 1.33 -14.48
N ILE A 263 12.72 2.57 -14.96
CA ILE A 263 12.29 3.01 -16.29
C ILE A 263 12.96 2.17 -17.38
N THR A 264 14.28 1.96 -17.30
CA THR A 264 15.02 1.18 -18.31
C THR A 264 14.60 -0.30 -18.32
N ILE A 265 14.43 -0.91 -17.15
CA ILE A 265 13.97 -2.31 -17.05
C ILE A 265 12.54 -2.45 -17.60
N LEU A 266 11.64 -1.53 -17.24
CA LEU A 266 10.25 -1.56 -17.70
C LEU A 266 10.15 -1.33 -19.22
N ALA A 267 10.91 -0.38 -19.74
CA ALA A 267 10.97 -0.10 -21.17
C ALA A 267 11.55 -1.29 -21.95
N ALA A 268 12.57 -1.97 -21.41
CA ALA A 268 13.11 -3.19 -22.00
C ALA A 268 12.07 -4.32 -22.03
N ASN A 269 11.32 -4.51 -20.94
CA ASN A 269 10.24 -5.50 -20.89
C ASN A 269 9.11 -5.20 -21.89
N TYR A 270 8.74 -3.92 -22.02
CA TYR A 270 7.72 -3.49 -22.99
C TYR A 270 8.20 -3.69 -24.44
N SER A 271 9.43 -3.26 -24.75
CA SER A 271 10.06 -3.43 -26.06
C SER A 271 10.21 -4.89 -26.47
N ALA A 272 10.51 -5.78 -25.51
CA ALA A 272 10.58 -7.22 -25.75
C ALA A 272 9.21 -7.85 -26.05
N ALA A 273 8.12 -7.32 -25.49
CA ALA A 273 6.77 -7.84 -25.70
C ALA A 273 6.12 -7.32 -26.99
N PHE A 274 6.26 -6.03 -27.29
CA PHE A 274 5.55 -5.37 -28.40
C PHE A 274 6.41 -5.14 -29.66
N GLY A 275 7.68 -5.53 -29.64
CA GLY A 275 8.64 -5.21 -30.69
C GLY A 275 9.17 -3.78 -30.53
N GLY A 276 10.48 -3.66 -30.30
CA GLY A 276 11.12 -2.38 -30.08
C GLY A 276 11.31 -1.58 -31.37
N ASP A 277 10.74 -0.38 -31.44
CA ASP A 277 11.20 0.64 -32.38
C ASP A 277 12.58 1.16 -31.91
N PRO A 278 13.67 0.89 -32.65
CA PRO A 278 15.03 1.25 -32.24
C PRO A 278 15.25 2.77 -32.20
N THR A 279 14.30 3.57 -32.70
CA THR A 279 14.39 5.04 -32.68
C THR A 279 13.83 5.67 -31.41
N LYS A 280 13.09 4.92 -30.57
CA LYS A 280 12.50 5.44 -29.33
C LYS A 280 13.43 5.24 -28.13
N SER A 281 13.62 6.30 -27.36
CA SER A 281 14.33 6.25 -26.08
C SER A 281 13.56 5.43 -25.03
N ALA A 282 14.27 4.83 -24.06
CA ALA A 282 13.64 4.10 -22.96
C ALA A 282 12.65 4.97 -22.15
N PHE A 283 12.93 6.28 -22.04
CA PHE A 283 12.02 7.22 -21.40
C PHE A 283 10.74 7.42 -22.22
N SER A 284 10.84 7.59 -23.54
CA SER A 284 9.64 7.70 -24.39
C SER A 284 8.81 6.43 -24.39
N VAL A 285 9.43 5.24 -24.39
CA VAL A 285 8.72 3.96 -24.26
C VAL A 285 8.01 3.86 -22.91
N PHE A 286 8.66 4.30 -21.83
CA PHE A 286 8.03 4.36 -20.51
C PHE A 286 6.84 5.33 -20.48
N ILE A 287 6.96 6.53 -21.04
CA ILE A 287 5.86 7.50 -21.14
C ILE A 287 4.72 6.95 -22.00
N ASP A 288 5.01 6.34 -23.15
CA ASP A 288 3.99 5.69 -24.00
C ASP A 288 3.25 4.60 -23.21
N SER A 289 3.98 3.82 -22.40
CA SER A 289 3.39 2.80 -21.51
C SER A 289 2.56 3.37 -20.36
N LEU A 290 2.70 4.66 -20.02
CA LEU A 290 1.81 5.37 -19.10
C LEU A 290 0.53 5.81 -19.79
N GLY A 291 0.52 5.95 -21.12
CA GLY A 291 -0.65 6.35 -21.90
C GLY A 291 -1.86 5.45 -21.65
N TYR A 292 -1.64 4.14 -21.50
CA TYR A 292 -2.68 3.16 -21.12
C TYR A 292 -3.37 3.48 -19.78
N ILE A 293 -2.65 4.09 -18.82
CA ILE A 293 -3.24 4.50 -17.51
C ILE A 293 -4.24 5.65 -17.68
N PHE A 294 -4.04 6.48 -18.71
CA PHE A 294 -4.87 7.66 -18.98
C PHE A 294 -5.85 7.45 -20.14
N ASP A 295 -5.83 6.27 -20.76
CA ASP A 295 -6.76 5.92 -21.83
C ASP A 295 -8.10 5.49 -21.24
N THR A 296 -9.09 6.37 -21.33
CA THR A 296 -10.45 6.12 -20.83
C THR A 296 -11.34 5.38 -21.84
N GLN A 297 -10.81 4.95 -23.00
CA GLN A 297 -11.61 4.41 -24.10
C GLN A 297 -11.64 2.88 -24.22
N LEU A 298 -11.00 2.11 -23.33
CA LEU A 298 -10.98 0.64 -23.38
C LEU A 298 -12.23 -0.06 -22.79
N HIS A 299 -13.42 0.51 -23.05
CA HIS A 299 -14.71 -0.11 -22.78
C HIS A 299 -15.62 -0.06 -24.00
N HIS A 300 -15.16 -0.51 -25.18
CA HIS A 300 -16.04 -1.02 -26.24
C HIS A 300 -15.26 -1.98 -27.14
N GLY A 301 -15.41 -3.27 -26.88
CA GLY A 301 -14.93 -4.39 -27.69
C GLY A 301 -15.49 -5.69 -27.16
#